data_AF-X0VN25-F1
#
_entry.id   AF-X0VN25-F1
#
_cell.length_a   1.000
_cell.length_b   1.000
_cell.length_c   1.000
_cell.angle_alpha   90.00
_cell.angle_beta   90.00
_cell.angle_gamma   90.00
#
_symmetry.space_group_name_H-M   'P 1'
#
loop_
_entity.id
_entity.type
_entity.pdbx_description
1 polymer ?
#
loop_
_entity_poly.entity_id
_entity_poly.type
_entity_poly.pdbx_seq_one_letter_code
_entity_poly.pdbx_strand_id
1 'polypeptide(L)' 'TSRAFRNVFSAERLTQYRKENECPENDRVCAETGIWLYQSVLLGSKKDMEDIAGAIVKIQKNSAKLV' A
#
# COMPACT_ATOMS: atom_id res chain seq x y z
N THR A 1 11.51 0.51 -18.81
CA THR A 1 12.89 1.02 -18.89
C THR A 1 13.07 1.83 -20.15
N SER A 2 13.48 3.10 -20.06
CA SER A 2 13.63 3.99 -21.21
C SER A 2 14.79 3.58 -22.12
N ARG A 3 14.79 4.06 -23.38
CA ARG A 3 15.83 3.77 -24.37
C ARG A 3 17.21 4.27 -23.92
N ALA A 4 17.27 5.48 -23.34
CA ALA A 4 18.51 6.03 -22.79
C ALA A 4 19.10 5.13 -21.69
N PHE A 5 18.27 4.61 -20.79
CA PHE A 5 18.73 3.77 -19.68
C PHE A 5 19.31 2.42 -20.14
N ARG A 6 18.78 1.85 -21.24
CA ARG A 6 19.32 0.62 -21.85
C ARG A 6 20.64 0.82 -22.61
N ASN A 7 20.93 2.05 -23.04
CA ASN A 7 22.18 2.37 -23.71
C ASN A 7 23.35 2.55 -22.73
N VAL A 8 23.06 2.86 -21.46
CA VAL A 8 24.06 3.12 -20.42
C VAL A 8 24.37 1.87 -19.60
N PHE A 9 23.38 1.01 -19.35
CA PHE A 9 23.52 -0.19 -18.51
C PHE A 9 23.33 -1.48 -19.30
N SER A 10 24.13 -2.50 -18.98
CA SER A 10 23.97 -3.83 -19.58
C SER A 10 22.61 -4.46 -19.24
N ALA A 11 22.13 -5.34 -20.12
CA ALA A 11 20.89 -6.07 -19.90
C ALA A 11 20.92 -6.89 -18.58
N GLU A 12 22.09 -7.45 -18.25
CA GLU A 12 22.32 -8.17 -16.99
C GLU A 12 22.14 -7.25 -15.78
N ARG A 13 22.79 -6.07 -15.76
CA ARG A 13 22.67 -5.13 -14.65
C ARG A 13 21.24 -4.66 -14.46
N LEU A 14 20.51 -4.39 -15.55
CA LEU A 14 19.10 -4.01 -15.49
C LEU A 14 18.21 -5.11 -14.94
N THR A 15 18.53 -6.37 -15.21
CA THR A 15 17.79 -7.52 -14.69
C THR A 15 18.07 -7.69 -13.20
N GLN A 16 19.34 -7.63 -12.80
CA GLN A 16 19.75 -7.70 -11.40
C GLN A 16 19.12 -6.56 -10.57
N TYR A 17 19.15 -5.33 -11.07
CA TYR A 17 18.54 -4.17 -10.42
C TYR A 17 17.04 -4.34 -10.15
N ARG A 18 16.30 -5.01 -11.04
CA ARG A 18 14.86 -5.26 -10.80
C ARG A 18 14.67 -6.26 -9.66
N LYS A 19 15.45 -7.34 -9.65
CA LYS A 19 15.40 -8.35 -8.57
C LYS A 19 15.78 -7.73 -7.22
N GLU A 20 16.79 -6.87 -7.20
CA GLU A 20 17.24 -6.16 -5.99
C GLU A 20 16.18 -5.18 -5.44
N ASN A 21 15.22 -4.74 -6.26
CA ASN A 21 14.13 -3.86 -5.86
C ASN A 21 12.84 -4.60 -5.50
N GLU A 22 12.86 -5.94 -5.46
CA GLU A 22 11.73 -6.71 -4.94
C GLU A 22 11.65 -6.47 -3.43
N CYS A 23 10.58 -5.80 -3.01
CA CYS A 23 10.35 -5.40 -1.62
C CYS A 23 9.08 -6.11 -1.10
N PRO A 24 9.13 -7.41 -0.79
CA PRO A 24 7.94 -8.22 -0.50
C PRO A 24 7.12 -7.69 0.69
N GLU A 25 7.77 -7.14 1.72
CA GLU A 25 7.05 -6.54 2.84
C GLU A 25 6.33 -5.24 2.46
N ASN A 26 6.92 -4.44 1.56
CA ASN A 26 6.24 -3.26 1.04
C ASN A 26 5.02 -3.68 0.22
N ASP A 27 5.14 -4.71 -0.60
CA ASP A 27 4.03 -5.26 -1.38
C ASP A 27 2.91 -5.78 -0.46
N ARG A 28 3.27 -6.52 0.60
CA ARG A 28 2.31 -7.02 1.60
C ARG A 28 1.57 -5.89 2.33
N VAL A 29 2.28 -4.82 2.70
CA VAL A 29 1.64 -3.64 3.29
C VAL A 29 0.73 -2.98 2.26
N CYS A 30 1.22 -2.74 1.03
CA CYS A 30 0.49 -2.00 -0.01
C CYS A 30 -0.77 -2.72 -0.52
N ALA A 31 -0.71 -4.03 -0.71
CA ALA A 31 -1.76 -4.80 -1.36
C ALA A 31 -2.66 -5.58 -0.40
N GLU A 32 -2.15 -6.01 0.76
CA GLU A 32 -2.85 -7.00 1.59
C GLU A 32 -3.28 -6.47 2.96
N THR A 33 -2.44 -5.66 3.62
CA THR A 33 -2.60 -5.40 5.07
C THR A 33 -2.70 -3.93 5.46
N GLY A 34 -2.35 -3.00 4.59
CA GLY A 34 -2.37 -1.57 4.85
C GLY A 34 -3.70 -0.91 4.49
N ILE A 35 -3.99 0.20 5.19
CA ILE A 35 -5.00 1.18 4.79
C ILE A 35 -4.39 2.58 4.86
N TRP A 36 -4.83 3.49 3.99
CA TRP A 36 -4.31 4.86 3.91
C TRP A 36 -5.45 5.84 4.15
N LEU A 37 -5.32 6.62 5.22
CA LEU A 37 -6.16 7.77 5.50
C LEU A 37 -5.34 9.02 5.25
N TYR A 38 -5.79 9.86 4.33
CA TYR A 38 -5.14 11.13 4.05
C TYR A 38 -5.29 12.11 5.22
N GLN A 39 -4.39 13.07 5.34
CA GLN A 39 -4.36 14.04 6.43
C GLN A 39 -5.66 14.84 6.57
N SER A 40 -6.37 15.10 5.47
CA SER A 40 -7.65 15.83 5.50
C SER A 40 -8.72 15.09 6.29
N VAL A 41 -8.67 13.76 6.33
CA VAL A 41 -9.58 12.93 7.15
C VAL A 41 -9.40 13.26 8.63
N LEU A 42 -8.16 13.46 9.07
CA LEU A 42 -7.82 13.74 10.47
C LEU A 42 -8.18 15.16 10.93
N LEU A 43 -8.57 16.04 9.99
CA LEU A 43 -9.02 17.40 10.28
C LEU A 43 -10.56 17.49 10.46
N GLY A 44 -11.25 16.35 10.46
CA GLY A 44 -12.67 16.26 10.72
C GLY A 44 -13.05 16.53 12.19
N SER A 45 -14.34 16.45 12.47
CA SER A 45 -14.86 16.54 13.83
C SER A 45 -14.54 15.28 14.65
N LYS A 46 -14.69 15.37 15.98
CA LYS A 46 -14.62 14.21 16.87
C LYS A 46 -15.59 13.10 16.44
N LYS A 47 -16.79 13.49 15.99
CA LYS A 47 -17.81 12.56 15.50
C LYS A 47 -17.33 11.81 14.26
N ASP A 48 -16.64 12.48 13.34
CA ASP A 48 -16.08 11.82 12.15
C ASP A 48 -15.05 10.75 12.55
N MET A 49 -14.23 11.02 13.57
CA MET A 49 -13.26 10.04 14.09
C MET A 49 -13.95 8.85 14.78
N GLU A 50 -15.02 9.11 15.52
CA GLU A 50 -15.84 8.06 16.14
C GLU A 50 -16.52 7.19 15.08
N ASP A 51 -17.01 7.79 14.01
CA ASP A 51 -17.64 7.07 12.88
C ASP A 51 -16.61 6.18 12.16
N ILE A 52 -15.36 6.65 11.96
CA ILE A 52 -14.25 5.84 11.41
C ILE A 52 -13.93 4.65 12.32
N ALA A 53 -13.74 4.88 13.62
CA ALA A 53 -13.45 3.82 14.59
C ALA A 53 -14.60 2.79 14.65
N GLY A 54 -15.84 3.27 14.64
CA GLY A 54 -17.03 2.42 14.60
C GLY A 54 -17.11 1.56 13.34
N ALA A 55 -16.75 2.11 12.18
CA ALA A 55 -16.70 1.38 10.93
C ALA A 55 -15.65 0.26 10.96
N ILE A 56 -14.44 0.54 11.47
CA ILE A 56 -13.37 -0.47 11.64
C ILE A 56 -13.86 -1.62 12.52
N VAL A 57 -14.46 -1.31 13.67
CA VAL A 57 -15.00 -2.34 14.58
C VAL A 57 -16.12 -3.14 13.92
N LYS A 58 -17.00 -2.49 13.14
CA LYS A 58 -18.10 -3.17 12.44
C LYS A 58 -17.58 -4.15 11.39
N ILE A 59 -16.57 -3.76 10.61
CA ILE A 59 -15.91 -4.63 9.61
C ILE A 59 -15.26 -5.81 10.32
N GLN A 60 -14.47 -5.55 11.36
CA GLN A 60 -13.80 -6.61 12.14
C GLN A 60 -14.80 -7.65 12.66
N LYS A 61 -15.92 -7.21 13.24
CA LYS A 61 -16.97 -8.09 13.77
C LYS A 61 -17.66 -8.95 12.71
N ASN A 62 -17.69 -8.50 11.46
CA ASN A 62 -18.38 -9.19 10.36
C ASN A 62 -17.39 -9.81 9.34
N SER A 63 -16.09 -9.77 9.61
CA SER A 63 -15.03 -10.23 8.71
C SER A 63 -15.26 -11.64 8.18
N ALA A 64 -15.72 -12.58 9.01
CA ALA A 64 -16.03 -13.95 8.60
C ALA A 64 -17.15 -14.08 7.55
N LYS A 65 -17.94 -13.03 7.32
CA LYS A 65 -19.03 -12.99 6.33
C LYS A 65 -18.64 -12.30 5.03
N LEU A 66 -17.46 -11.70 4.98
CA LEU A 66 -16.93 -10.97 3.84
C LEU A 66 -15.94 -11.90 3.13
N VAL A 67 -16.47 -12.83 2.33
CA VAL A 67 -15.71 -13.75 1.48
C VAL A 67 -15.90 -13.35 0.02
#